data_AF-A0A7S2MHJ6-F1
#
_entry.id   AF-A0A7S2MHJ6-F1
#
_cell.length_a   1.000
_cell.length_b   1.000
_cell.length_c   1.000
_cell.angle_alpha   90.00
_cell.angle_beta   90.00
_cell.angle_gamma   90.00
#
_symmetry.space_group_name_H-M   'P 1'
#
loop_
_entity.id
_entity.type
_entity.pdbx_description
1 polymer ?
#
loop_
_entity_poly.entity_id
_entity_poly.type
_entity_poly.pdbx_seq_one_letter_code
_entity_poly.pdbx_strand_id
1 'polypeptide(L)'
;MKEDRNNAPLATAQVQYSLMTYGVGKEMNDVCEDVNCRLISYSPLCLGLLTCKYDLDNLPKQGNPRRQLFRELLPGAQPLLSTLKAMSTELDKSPSQVAINWCLCKDTVPIPGARTLKQAEENLGAVGWRLSDDMVE
;
A
#
# COMPACT_ATOMS: atom_id res chain seq x y z
N MET A 1 -11.47 -20.29 16.43
CA MET A 1 -10.79 -18.99 16.56
C MET A 1 -9.43 -19.26 17.17
N LYS A 2 -8.32 -18.80 16.57
CA LYS A 2 -7.03 -18.87 17.27
C LYS A 2 -7.04 -17.80 18.36
N GLU A 3 -6.89 -18.26 19.58
CA GLU A 3 -7.00 -17.49 20.81
C GLU A 3 -5.63 -16.89 21.20
N ASP A 4 -5.62 -15.71 21.83
CA ASP A 4 -4.42 -15.21 22.49
C ASP A 4 -4.07 -16.09 23.72
N ARG A 5 -2.99 -15.76 24.44
CA ARG A 5 -2.60 -16.53 25.64
C ARG A 5 -3.65 -16.53 26.76
N ASN A 6 -4.70 -15.71 26.64
CA ASN A 6 -5.77 -15.52 27.61
C ASN A 6 -7.16 -15.93 27.05
N ASN A 7 -7.21 -16.64 25.93
CA ASN A 7 -8.45 -17.06 25.26
C ASN A 7 -9.31 -15.91 24.72
N ALA A 8 -8.72 -14.75 24.44
CA ALA A 8 -9.40 -13.65 23.78
C ALA A 8 -9.35 -13.80 22.24
N PRO A 9 -10.44 -13.44 21.52
CA PRO A 9 -10.46 -13.46 20.07
C PRO A 9 -9.58 -12.35 19.48
N LEU A 10 -8.76 -12.68 18.49
CA LEU A 10 -7.97 -11.70 17.74
C LEU A 10 -8.87 -10.95 16.74
N ALA A 11 -9.11 -9.66 16.98
CA ALA A 11 -9.96 -8.84 16.13
C ALA A 11 -9.24 -8.28 14.89
N THR A 12 -7.98 -7.87 15.05
CA THR A 12 -7.18 -7.26 13.97
C THR A 12 -5.71 -7.60 14.07
N ALA A 13 -5.04 -7.67 12.92
CA ALA A 13 -3.59 -7.71 12.82
C ALA A 13 -3.10 -6.55 11.96
N GLN A 14 -2.02 -5.88 12.37
CA GLN A 14 -1.44 -4.78 11.60
C GLN A 14 -0.09 -5.20 11.03
N VAL A 15 0.03 -5.24 9.70
CA VAL A 15 1.25 -5.68 9.01
C VAL A 15 1.58 -4.80 7.80
N GLN A 16 2.84 -4.87 7.36
CA GLN A 16 3.30 -4.13 6.20
C GLN A 16 2.71 -4.75 4.94
N TYR A 17 1.83 -4.03 4.27
CA TYR A 17 1.13 -4.57 3.12
C TYR A 17 0.91 -3.49 2.06
N SER A 18 1.50 -3.71 0.90
CA SER A 18 1.52 -2.82 -0.25
C SER A 18 1.93 -3.61 -1.49
N LEU A 19 1.81 -3.03 -2.68
CA LEU A 19 2.35 -3.61 -3.91
C LEU A 19 3.84 -3.99 -3.81
N MET A 20 4.62 -3.30 -2.98
CA MET A 20 6.05 -3.59 -2.76
C MET A 20 6.32 -4.76 -1.81
N THR A 21 5.35 -5.13 -0.96
CA THR A 21 5.54 -6.12 0.12
C THR A 21 4.52 -7.25 0.08
N TYR A 22 3.74 -7.33 -1.01
CA TYR A 22 2.64 -8.29 -1.15
C TYR A 22 3.09 -9.73 -0.91
N GLY A 23 4.24 -10.13 -1.47
CA GLY A 23 4.76 -11.49 -1.33
C GLY A 23 4.99 -11.94 0.13
N VAL A 24 5.29 -11.00 1.03
CA VAL A 24 5.46 -11.29 2.47
C VAL A 24 4.13 -11.12 3.22
N GLY A 25 3.32 -10.14 2.82
CA GLY A 25 2.07 -9.80 3.50
C GLY A 25 0.91 -10.76 3.22
N LYS A 26 0.93 -11.46 2.08
CA LYS A 26 -0.18 -12.32 1.62
C LYS A 26 -0.51 -13.43 2.62
N GLU A 27 0.50 -14.15 3.10
CA GLU A 27 0.29 -15.26 4.05
C GLU A 27 -0.40 -14.81 5.34
N MET A 28 -0.08 -13.61 5.83
CA MET A 28 -0.75 -13.05 7.00
C MET A 28 -2.22 -12.69 6.69
N ASN A 29 -2.52 -12.22 5.48
CA ASN A 29 -3.88 -11.91 5.08
C ASN A 29 -4.75 -13.17 5.06
N ASP A 30 -4.25 -14.23 4.43
CA ASP A 30 -4.92 -15.54 4.37
C ASP A 30 -5.20 -16.07 5.79
N VAL A 31 -4.21 -15.99 6.71
CA VAL A 31 -4.39 -16.38 8.11
C VAL A 31 -5.42 -15.52 8.83
N CYS A 32 -5.46 -14.21 8.56
CA CYS A 32 -6.43 -13.30 9.16
C CYS A 32 -7.85 -13.65 8.72
N GLU A 33 -8.06 -13.95 7.44
CA GLU A 33 -9.34 -14.42 6.91
C GLU A 33 -9.81 -15.71 7.59
N ASP A 34 -8.93 -16.71 7.72
CA ASP A 34 -9.22 -18.00 8.36
C ASP A 34 -9.70 -17.89 9.81
N VAL A 35 -9.24 -16.88 10.54
CA VAL A 35 -9.56 -16.70 11.97
C VAL A 35 -10.57 -15.60 12.23
N ASN A 36 -11.19 -15.04 11.19
CA ASN A 36 -12.12 -13.91 11.25
C ASN A 36 -11.49 -12.67 11.94
N CYS A 37 -10.25 -12.39 11.58
CA CYS A 37 -9.47 -11.23 12.00
C CYS A 37 -9.33 -10.28 10.81
N ARG A 38 -9.47 -8.96 11.00
CA ARG A 38 -9.26 -8.01 9.90
C ARG A 38 -7.80 -7.56 9.83
N LEU A 39 -7.20 -7.65 8.65
CA LEU A 39 -5.86 -7.13 8.41
C LEU A 39 -5.88 -5.61 8.17
N ILE A 40 -5.08 -4.88 8.94
CA ILE A 40 -4.78 -3.46 8.77
C ILE A 40 -3.45 -3.34 8.02
N SER A 41 -3.48 -2.79 6.80
CA SER A 41 -2.29 -2.65 5.95
C SER A 41 -1.57 -1.34 6.24
N TYR A 42 -0.48 -1.42 7.02
CA TYR A 42 0.37 -0.26 7.25
C TYR A 42 1.36 -0.03 6.10
N SER A 43 1.75 1.23 5.91
CA SER A 43 2.61 1.67 4.80
C SER A 43 2.12 1.25 3.40
N PRO A 44 0.81 1.43 3.07
CA PRO A 44 0.27 1.03 1.76
C PRO A 44 0.93 1.75 0.58
N LEU A 45 1.56 2.90 0.84
CA LEU A 45 2.29 3.69 -0.16
C LEU A 45 3.82 3.46 -0.15
N CYS A 46 4.33 2.48 0.60
CA CYS A 46 5.75 2.19 0.77
C CYS A 46 6.58 3.46 1.06
N LEU A 47 6.26 4.13 2.18
CA LEU A 47 6.89 5.41 2.59
C LEU A 47 6.75 6.55 1.55
N GLY A 48 5.80 6.43 0.63
CA GLY A 48 5.54 7.37 -0.47
C GLY A 48 6.21 6.99 -1.79
N LEU A 49 6.94 5.87 -1.89
CA LEU A 49 7.53 5.41 -3.15
C LEU A 49 6.45 5.16 -4.21
N LEU A 50 5.33 4.55 -3.82
CA LEU A 50 4.18 4.25 -4.70
C LEU A 50 3.35 5.48 -5.08
N THR A 51 3.74 6.69 -4.66
CA THR A 51 3.17 7.94 -5.22
C THR A 51 3.80 8.31 -6.56
N CYS A 52 4.80 7.56 -7.02
CA CYS A 52 5.50 7.73 -8.30
C CYS A 52 6.18 9.09 -8.51
N LYS A 53 6.31 9.90 -7.45
CA LYS A 53 6.97 11.23 -7.49
C LYS A 53 8.50 11.18 -7.33
N TYR A 54 9.04 10.02 -6.98
CA TYR A 54 10.47 9.83 -6.75
C TYR A 54 11.07 9.02 -7.89
N ASP A 55 12.27 9.41 -8.30
CA ASP A 55 13.13 8.71 -9.24
C ASP A 55 14.60 8.95 -8.83
N LEU A 56 15.56 8.43 -9.60
CA LEU A 56 16.98 8.54 -9.26
C LEU A 56 17.50 10.00 -9.29
N ASP A 57 16.84 10.87 -10.06
CA ASP A 57 17.17 12.29 -10.17
C ASP A 57 16.38 13.14 -9.14
N ASN A 58 15.21 12.66 -8.72
CA ASN A 58 14.32 13.31 -7.76
C ASN A 58 14.12 12.46 -6.49
N LEU A 59 15.20 12.28 -5.74
CA LEU A 59 15.17 11.60 -4.44
C LEU A 59 14.69 12.53 -3.30
N PRO A 60 14.24 11.97 -2.14
CA PRO A 60 14.02 12.76 -0.92
C PRO A 60 15.23 13.64 -0.56
N LYS A 61 14.98 14.80 0.05
CA LYS A 61 16.02 15.77 0.44
C LYS A 61 17.16 15.13 1.24
N GLN A 62 18.36 15.70 1.13
CA GLN A 62 19.52 15.37 1.98
C GLN A 62 19.09 15.32 3.47
N GLY A 63 19.59 14.32 4.20
CA GLY A 63 19.21 14.07 5.60
C GLY A 63 17.86 13.35 5.81
N ASN A 64 17.06 13.12 4.77
CA ASN A 64 15.87 12.26 4.90
C ASN A 64 16.28 10.77 4.91
N PRO A 65 15.88 9.97 5.92
CA PRO A 65 16.29 8.57 6.03
C PRO A 65 15.82 7.71 4.84
N ARG A 66 14.77 8.11 4.13
CA ARG A 66 14.28 7.40 2.93
C ARG A 66 15.18 7.55 1.71
N ARG A 67 16.11 8.51 1.71
CA ARG A 67 16.92 8.84 0.52
C ARG A 67 17.77 7.67 0.06
N GLN A 68 18.50 7.03 0.98
CA GLN A 68 19.34 5.87 0.66
C GLN A 68 18.48 4.66 0.29
N LEU A 69 17.44 4.40 1.07
CA LEU A 69 16.48 3.33 0.80
C LEU A 69 15.89 3.44 -0.62
N PHE A 70 15.47 4.63 -1.04
CA PHE A 70 14.89 4.80 -2.38
C PHE A 70 15.91 4.64 -3.49
N ARG A 71 17.18 5.04 -3.27
CA ARG A 71 18.26 4.77 -4.23
C ARG A 71 18.45 3.28 -4.48
N GLU A 72 18.27 2.45 -3.46
CA GLU A 72 18.39 0.99 -3.55
C GLU A 72 17.13 0.34 -4.17
N LEU A 73 15.94 0.82 -3.80
CA LEU A 73 14.68 0.22 -4.24
C LEU A 73 14.26 0.64 -5.66
N LEU A 74 14.50 1.88 -6.07
CA LEU A 74 14.00 2.44 -7.34
C LEU A 74 14.40 1.63 -8.58
N PRO A 75 15.66 1.17 -8.73
CA PRO A 75 16.04 0.37 -9.90
C PRO A 75 15.19 -0.91 -10.06
N GLY A 76 14.89 -1.60 -8.95
CA GLY A 76 14.05 -2.80 -8.96
C GLY A 76 12.55 -2.52 -9.03
N ALA A 77 12.11 -1.37 -8.52
CA ALA A 77 10.70 -0.98 -8.51
C ALA A 77 10.22 -0.37 -9.84
N GLN A 78 11.12 -0.04 -10.76
CA GLN A 78 10.79 0.68 -11.99
C GLN A 78 9.67 0.02 -12.84
N PRO A 79 9.64 -1.32 -13.04
CA PRO A 79 8.54 -1.96 -13.76
C PRO A 79 7.20 -1.74 -13.07
N LEU A 80 7.14 -1.97 -11.75
CA LEU A 80 5.92 -1.75 -10.95
C LEU A 80 5.46 -0.29 -11.01
N LEU A 81 6.38 0.67 -10.83
CA LEU A 81 6.04 2.10 -10.89
C LEU A 81 5.55 2.52 -12.29
N SER A 82 6.00 1.84 -13.34
CA SER A 82 5.55 2.09 -14.71
C SER A 82 4.13 1.56 -14.93
N THR A 83 3.84 0.34 -14.47
CA THR A 83 2.48 -0.22 -14.49
C THR A 83 1.52 0.65 -13.69
N LEU A 84 1.91 1.07 -12.49
CA LEU A 84 1.09 1.92 -11.63
C LEU A 84 0.76 3.28 -12.28
N LYS A 85 1.72 3.87 -13.01
CA LYS A 85 1.49 5.11 -13.79
C LYS A 85 0.54 4.88 -14.97
N ALA A 86 0.66 3.75 -15.67
CA ALA A 86 -0.24 3.42 -16.77
C ALA A 86 -1.68 3.25 -16.29
N MET A 87 -1.90 2.48 -15.21
CA MET A 87 -3.21 2.31 -14.58
C MET A 87 -3.77 3.63 -14.07
N SER A 88 -2.93 4.45 -13.44
CA SER A 88 -3.29 5.80 -13.00
C SER A 88 -3.85 6.65 -14.15
N THR A 89 -3.25 6.56 -15.34
CA THR A 89 -3.71 7.28 -16.54
C THR A 89 -5.02 6.71 -17.06
N GLU A 90 -5.13 5.39 -17.14
CA GLU A 90 -6.33 4.69 -17.64
C GLU A 90 -7.56 4.96 -16.77
N LEU A 91 -7.39 5.00 -15.45
CA LEU A 91 -8.48 5.13 -14.49
C LEU A 91 -8.83 6.57 -14.13
N ASP A 92 -8.04 7.55 -14.58
CA ASP A 92 -8.10 8.95 -14.14
C ASP A 92 -8.03 9.05 -12.59
N LYS A 93 -7.03 8.37 -12.01
CA LYS A 93 -6.75 8.30 -10.57
C LYS A 93 -5.29 8.51 -10.32
N SER A 94 -4.91 9.08 -9.18
CA SER A 94 -3.47 9.20 -8.88
C SER A 94 -2.84 7.85 -8.53
N PRO A 95 -1.50 7.71 -8.66
CA PRO A 95 -0.81 6.49 -8.26
C PRO A 95 -1.05 6.12 -6.79
N SER A 96 -1.17 7.11 -5.90
CA SER A 96 -1.55 6.89 -4.50
C SER A 96 -2.94 6.27 -4.37
N GLN A 97 -3.91 6.76 -5.12
CA GLN A 97 -5.29 6.25 -5.09
C GLN A 97 -5.34 4.81 -5.59
N VAL A 98 -4.65 4.50 -6.69
CA VAL A 98 -4.59 3.15 -7.24
C VAL A 98 -3.92 2.18 -6.25
N ALA A 99 -2.78 2.57 -5.65
CA ALA A 99 -2.08 1.72 -4.68
C ALA A 99 -2.90 1.47 -3.40
N ILE A 100 -3.62 2.47 -2.90
CA ILE A 100 -4.50 2.31 -1.73
C ILE A 100 -5.74 1.48 -2.10
N ASN A 101 -6.33 1.71 -3.27
CA ASN A 101 -7.49 0.94 -3.76
C ASN A 101 -7.14 -0.54 -3.96
N TRP A 102 -5.93 -0.83 -4.45
CA TRP A 102 -5.43 -2.20 -4.53
C TRP A 102 -5.40 -2.90 -3.15
N CYS A 103 -4.94 -2.22 -2.09
CA CYS A 103 -5.02 -2.77 -0.73
C CYS A 103 -6.47 -2.99 -0.25
N LEU A 104 -7.41 -2.12 -0.66
CA LEU A 104 -8.85 -2.30 -0.37
C LEU A 104 -9.44 -3.49 -1.14
N CYS A 105 -8.99 -3.74 -2.36
CA CYS A 105 -9.44 -4.88 -3.18
C CYS A 105 -8.84 -6.21 -2.73
N LYS A 106 -7.66 -6.21 -2.11
CA LYS A 106 -7.10 -7.38 -1.42
C LYS A 106 -7.68 -7.59 -0.01
N ASP A 107 -8.85 -7.01 0.26
CA ASP A 107 -9.54 -7.17 1.54
C ASP A 107 -8.66 -6.82 2.75
N THR A 108 -8.01 -5.66 2.70
CA THR A 108 -7.32 -5.09 3.88
C THR A 108 -7.91 -3.74 4.25
N VAL A 109 -7.59 -3.24 5.43
CA VAL A 109 -7.90 -1.87 5.88
C VAL A 109 -6.63 -1.02 5.82
N PRO A 110 -6.37 -0.27 4.72
CA PRO A 110 -5.17 0.55 4.60
C PRO A 110 -5.22 1.79 5.48
N ILE A 111 -4.07 2.10 6.09
CA ILE A 111 -3.87 3.30 6.91
C ILE A 111 -2.80 4.22 6.29
N PRO A 112 -3.10 4.90 5.18
CA PRO A 112 -2.14 5.76 4.51
C PRO A 112 -1.84 7.01 5.36
N GLY A 113 -0.56 7.31 5.55
CA GLY A 113 -0.14 8.54 6.23
C GLY A 113 -0.29 9.78 5.35
N ALA A 114 -0.62 10.92 5.96
CA ALA A 114 -0.63 12.23 5.34
C ALA A 114 0.00 13.27 6.27
N ARG A 115 0.72 14.24 5.69
CA ARG A 115 1.30 15.40 6.41
C ARG A 115 0.68 16.73 6.00
N THR A 116 -0.13 16.73 4.95
CA THR A 116 -0.81 17.90 4.42
C THR A 116 -2.25 17.55 4.10
N LEU A 117 -3.12 18.56 4.11
CA LEU A 117 -4.53 18.39 3.72
C LEU A 117 -4.65 17.79 2.31
N LYS A 118 -3.88 18.32 1.34
CA LYS A 118 -3.83 17.79 -0.02
C LYS A 118 -3.54 16.29 -0.08
N GLN A 119 -2.64 15.78 0.76
CA GLN A 119 -2.36 14.33 0.81
C GLN A 119 -3.53 13.53 1.40
N ALA A 120 -4.22 14.08 2.39
CA ALA A 120 -5.39 13.44 2.97
C ALA A 120 -6.55 13.38 1.96
N GLU A 121 -6.80 14.48 1.23
CA GLU A 121 -7.79 14.54 0.15
C GLU A 121 -7.46 13.57 -0.99
N GLU A 122 -6.18 13.53 -1.38
CA GLU A 122 -5.68 12.59 -2.39
C GLU A 122 -5.93 11.13 -1.97
N ASN A 123 -5.58 10.78 -0.72
CA ASN A 123 -5.81 9.44 -0.17
C ASN A 123 -7.30 9.10 -0.09
N LEU A 124 -8.17 10.07 0.23
CA LEU A 124 -9.61 9.87 0.30
C LEU A 124 -10.20 9.54 -1.09
N GLY A 125 -9.62 10.07 -2.16
CA GLY A 125 -10.03 9.71 -3.53
C GLY A 125 -9.75 8.25 -3.92
N ALA A 126 -9.14 7.44 -3.04
CA ALA A 126 -8.96 6.01 -3.23
C ALA A 126 -10.25 5.20 -2.97
N VAL A 127 -11.28 5.79 -2.35
CA VAL A 127 -12.56 5.13 -2.09
C VAL A 127 -13.65 5.58 -3.07
N GLY A 128 -14.78 4.88 -3.08
CA GLY A 128 -15.92 5.18 -3.96
C GLY A 128 -15.83 4.58 -5.38
N TRP A 129 -14.78 3.80 -5.63
CA TRP A 129 -14.57 3.02 -6.85
C TRP A 129 -13.74 1.78 -6.49
N ARG A 130 -13.61 0.83 -7.42
CA ARG A 130 -12.79 -0.37 -7.26
C ARG A 130 -12.05 -0.69 -8.53
N LEU A 131 -10.82 -1.19 -8.40
CA LEU A 131 -10.12 -1.87 -9.48
C LEU A 131 -10.91 -3.11 -9.91
N SER A 132 -10.87 -3.44 -11.20
CA SER A 132 -11.36 -4.72 -11.70
C SER A 132 -10.44 -5.86 -11.26
N ASP A 133 -10.96 -7.09 -11.26
CA ASP A 133 -10.18 -8.27 -10.85
C ASP A 133 -8.89 -8.42 -11.68
N ASP A 134 -8.96 -8.18 -13.00
CA ASP A 134 -7.81 -8.20 -13.91
C ASP A 134 -6.72 -7.16 -13.55
N MET A 135 -7.10 -6.06 -12.91
CA MET A 135 -6.18 -5.02 -12.46
C MET A 135 -5.61 -5.26 -11.05
N VAL A 136 -6.22 -6.18 -10.30
CA VAL A 136 -5.81 -6.51 -8.92
C VAL A 136 -4.74 -7.60 -8.89
N GLU A 137 -4.75 -8.49 -9.87
CA GLU A 137 -3.78 -9.58 -10.08
C GLU A 137 -2.51 -9.11 -10.83
#